data_AF-A0A2M8PKE1-F1
#
_entry.id   AF-A0A2M8PKE1-F1
#
_cell.length_a   1.000
_cell.length_b   1.000
_cell.length_c   1.000
_cell.angle_alpha   90.00
_cell.angle_beta   90.00
_cell.angle_gamma   90.00
#
_symmetry.space_group_name_H-M   'P 1'
#
loop_
_entity.id
_entity.type
_entity.pdbx_description
1 polymer ?
#
loop_
_entity_poly.entity_id
_entity_poly.type
_entity_poly.pdbx_seq_one_letter_code
_entity_poly.pdbx_strand_id
1 'polypeptide(L)'
;MYAPHPGLVHYEMAAAGMIVVTNEYDYRDKEYFAVRSKNFIATQPTIHDLALALKTGAARANDFKGRLEHAYKPAVTSWEEVFSDSFVLGLLKRIGI
;
A
#
# COMPACT_ATOMS: atom_id res chain seq x y z
N MET A 1 -0.92 -15.06 -10.81
CA MET A 1 -1.91 -13.98 -10.88
C MET A 1 -3.01 -14.42 -11.86
N TYR A 2 -4.13 -14.96 -11.36
CA TYR A 2 -5.21 -15.49 -12.21
C TYR A 2 -6.24 -14.41 -12.64
N ALA A 3 -6.10 -13.18 -12.13
CA ALA A 3 -6.79 -11.99 -12.61
C ALA A 3 -5.83 -10.79 -12.51
N PRO A 4 -5.40 -10.17 -13.63
CA PRO A 4 -4.52 -9.01 -13.58
C PRO A 4 -5.31 -7.81 -13.05
N HIS A 5 -5.08 -7.45 -11.79
CA HIS A 5 -5.62 -6.23 -11.20
C HIS A 5 -4.54 -5.15 -11.24
N PRO A 6 -4.67 -4.08 -12.05
CA PRO A 6 -3.65 -3.03 -12.21
C PRO A 6 -3.23 -2.42 -10.88
N GLY A 7 -4.15 -2.43 -9.91
CA GLY A 7 -3.92 -1.91 -8.58
C GLY A 7 -3.19 -2.83 -7.60
N LEU A 8 -2.92 -4.09 -7.93
CA LEU A 8 -2.33 -5.03 -6.95
C LEU A 8 -0.81 -4.90 -6.85
N VAL A 9 -0.15 -4.70 -7.99
CA VAL A 9 1.32 -4.74 -8.10
C VAL A 9 2.00 -3.75 -7.15
N HIS A 10 1.46 -2.54 -7.02
CA HIS A 10 2.05 -1.53 -6.15
C HIS A 10 1.95 -1.87 -4.65
N TYR A 11 0.91 -2.61 -4.23
CA TYR A 11 0.82 -3.13 -2.87
C TYR A 11 1.79 -4.28 -2.62
N GLU A 12 1.96 -5.17 -3.60
CA GLU A 12 2.95 -6.26 -3.53
C GLU A 12 4.38 -5.72 -3.44
N MET A 13 4.71 -4.70 -4.25
CA MET A 13 5.99 -3.99 -4.17
C MET A 13 6.20 -3.36 -2.79
N ALA A 14 5.20 -2.65 -2.26
CA ALA A 14 5.28 -2.06 -0.93
C ALA A 14 5.40 -3.12 0.19
N ALA A 15 4.75 -4.28 0.04
CA ALA A 15 4.84 -5.41 0.98
C ALA A 15 6.23 -6.07 0.96
N ALA A 16 6.87 -6.13 -0.21
CA ALA A 16 8.27 -6.53 -0.35
C ALA A 16 9.27 -5.48 0.16
N GLY A 17 8.78 -4.35 0.71
CA GLY A 17 9.60 -3.26 1.21
C GLY A 17 10.16 -2.35 0.13
N MET A 18 9.63 -2.35 -1.10
CA MET A 18 10.05 -1.39 -2.11
C MET A 18 9.44 -0.01 -1.84
N ILE A 19 10.14 1.05 -2.23
CA ILE A 19 9.56 2.39 -2.30
C ILE A 19 8.70 2.48 -3.56
N VAL A 20 7.46 2.93 -3.41
CA VAL A 20 6.47 2.94 -4.49
C VAL A 20 6.01 4.37 -4.73
N VAL A 21 6.34 4.90 -5.90
CA VAL A 21 5.83 6.19 -6.35
C VAL A 21 4.52 5.97 -7.10
N THR A 22 3.48 6.70 -6.74
CA THR A 22 2.17 6.64 -7.39
C THR A 22 1.54 8.03 -7.43
N ASN A 23 0.52 8.21 -8.27
CA ASN A 23 -0.23 9.45 -8.31
C ASN A 23 -1.46 9.39 -7.41
N GLU A 24 -1.87 10.54 -6.92
CA GLU A 24 -3.16 10.76 -6.27
C GLU A 24 -4.28 10.66 -7.32
N TYR A 25 -5.41 10.07 -6.95
CA TYR A 25 -6.62 10.04 -7.78
C TYR A 25 -7.86 9.80 -6.92
N ASP A 26 -8.85 10.68 -7.05
CA ASP A 26 -10.12 10.62 -6.31
C ASP A 26 -9.87 10.50 -4.78
N TYR A 27 -10.46 9.51 -4.11
CA TYR A 27 -10.27 9.27 -2.66
C TYR A 27 -8.90 8.70 -2.26
N ARG A 28 -8.00 8.46 -3.23
CA ARG A 28 -6.65 7.90 -2.99
C ARG A 28 -5.62 9.01 -2.97
N ASP A 29 -5.71 9.85 -1.95
CA ASP A 29 -4.78 10.94 -1.66
C ASP A 29 -3.54 10.46 -0.87
N LYS A 30 -2.69 11.40 -0.48
CA LYS A 30 -1.48 11.12 0.31
C LYS A 30 -1.77 10.41 1.62
N GLU A 31 -2.81 10.86 2.31
CA GLU A 31 -3.26 10.35 3.60
C GLU A 31 -3.72 8.90 3.47
N TYR A 32 -4.51 8.60 2.42
CA TYR A 32 -4.95 7.24 2.08
C TYR A 32 -3.76 6.29 1.98
N PHE A 33 -2.70 6.66 1.26
CA PHE A 33 -1.53 5.79 1.12
C PHE A 33 -0.66 5.75 2.39
N ALA A 34 -0.46 6.89 3.07
CA ALA A 34 0.39 7.00 4.25
C ALA A 34 -0.11 6.16 5.43
N VAL A 35 -1.42 6.06 5.63
CA VAL A 35 -2.04 5.20 6.67
C VAL A 35 -1.74 3.71 6.42
N ARG A 36 -1.55 3.30 5.16
CA ARG A 36 -1.30 1.90 4.78
C ARG A 36 0.18 1.55 4.86
N SER A 37 1.06 2.43 4.39
CA SER A 37 2.50 2.24 4.44
C SER A 37 3.23 3.54 4.10
N LYS A 38 4.30 3.83 4.86
CA LYS A 38 5.19 4.96 4.54
C LYS A 38 6.08 4.72 3.32
N ASN A 39 6.08 3.51 2.76
CA ASN A 39 6.82 3.20 1.53
C ASN A 39 6.13 3.75 0.28
N PHE A 40 4.85 4.14 0.36
CA PHE A 40 4.20 4.88 -0.70
C PHE A 40 4.63 6.35 -0.71
N ILE A 41 4.84 6.87 -1.92
CA ILE A 41 5.01 8.29 -2.21
C ILE A 41 3.91 8.65 -3.21
N ALA A 42 2.77 9.07 -2.69
CA ALA A 42 1.66 9.57 -3.49
C ALA A 42 1.87 11.06 -3.79
N THR A 43 1.64 11.45 -5.04
CA THR A 43 1.88 12.81 -5.50
C THR A 43 0.86 13.24 -6.56
N GLN A 44 0.76 14.52 -6.85
CA GLN A 44 -0.14 15.00 -7.90
C GLN A 44 0.28 14.44 -9.27
N PRO A 45 -0.67 14.18 -10.20
CA PRO A 45 -0.39 13.61 -11.51
C PRO A 45 0.22 14.62 -12.49
N THR A 46 1.20 15.41 -12.04
CA THR A 46 1.96 16.35 -12.86
C THR A 46 3.37 15.79 -13.12
N ILE A 47 3.96 16.16 -14.25
CA ILE A 47 5.33 15.75 -14.60
C ILE A 47 6.33 16.19 -13.51
N HIS A 48 6.19 17.43 -13.04
CA HIS A 48 7.07 18.00 -12.02
C HIS A 48 7.01 17.21 -10.71
N ASP A 49 5.80 16.95 -10.21
CA ASP A 49 5.63 16.32 -8.91
C ASP A 49 5.99 14.83 -8.93
N LEU A 50 5.77 14.16 -10.07
CA LEU A 50 6.24 12.79 -10.30
C LEU A 50 7.78 12.73 -10.34
N ALA A 51 8.45 13.66 -11.00
CA ALA A 51 9.91 13.71 -11.05
C ALA A 51 10.53 13.91 -9.65
N LEU A 52 9.95 14.81 -8.83
CA LEU A 52 10.37 15.00 -7.44
C LEU A 52 10.12 13.77 -6.56
N ALA A 53 8.98 13.10 -6.74
CA ALA A 53 8.65 11.88 -6.03
C ALA A 53 9.62 10.73 -6.39
N LEU A 54 9.95 10.56 -7.67
CA LEU A 54 10.94 9.58 -8.13
C LEU A 54 12.33 9.86 -7.57
N LYS A 55 12.77 11.12 -7.56
CA LYS A 55 14.05 11.52 -6.94
C LYS A 55 14.08 11.15 -5.45
N THR A 56 13.01 11.46 -4.72
CA THR A 56 12.85 11.10 -3.31
C THR A 56 12.85 9.59 -3.11
N GLY A 57 12.14 8.86 -3.98
CA GLY A 57 12.07 7.40 -3.92
C GLY A 57 13.42 6.72 -4.14
N ALA A 58 14.19 7.20 -5.11
CA ALA A 58 15.54 6.71 -5.36
C ALA A 58 16.48 6.95 -4.17
N ALA A 59 16.40 8.11 -3.53
CA ALA A 59 17.19 8.40 -2.33
C ALA A 59 16.84 7.47 -1.16
N ARG A 60 15.56 7.13 -0.99
CA ARG A 60 15.05 6.23 0.06
C ARG A 60 15.27 4.74 -0.24
N ALA A 61 15.54 4.37 -1.50
CA ALA A 61 15.71 2.97 -1.89
C ALA A 61 16.84 2.26 -1.14
N ASN A 62 17.88 3.00 -0.74
CA ASN A 62 19.03 2.47 -0.01
C ASN A 62 18.79 2.35 1.52
N ASP A 63 17.72 2.92 2.06
CA ASP A 63 17.36 2.77 3.47
C ASP A 63 16.65 1.42 3.71
N PHE A 64 17.44 0.35 3.81
CA PHE A 64 16.90 -1.00 4.03
C PHE A 64 16.06 -1.10 5.31
N LYS A 65 16.51 -0.49 6.40
CA LYS A 65 15.82 -0.58 7.70
C LYS A 65 14.46 0.11 7.62
N GLY A 66 14.41 1.36 7.14
CA GLY A 66 13.15 2.09 7.00
C GLY A 66 12.19 1.41 6.02
N ARG A 67 12.71 0.86 4.91
CA ARG A 67 11.92 0.09 3.95
C ARG A 67 11.25 -1.14 4.56
N LEU A 68 11.99 -1.91 5.36
CA LEU A 68 11.46 -3.10 6.02
C LEU A 68 10.46 -2.74 7.13
N GLU A 69 10.79 -1.73 7.94
CA GLU A 69 9.93 -1.25 9.03
C GLU A 69 8.57 -0.78 8.50
N HIS A 70 8.56 -0.12 7.35
CA HIS A 70 7.37 0.47 6.75
C HIS A 70 6.75 -0.36 5.63
N ALA A 71 7.19 -1.61 5.44
CA ALA A 71 6.57 -2.51 4.47
C ALA A 71 5.06 -2.61 4.68
N TYR A 72 4.29 -2.63 3.59
CA TYR A 72 2.85 -2.83 3.65
C TYR A 72 2.54 -4.23 4.21
N LYS A 73 1.70 -4.30 5.24
CA LYS A 73 1.32 -5.56 5.89
C LYS A 73 -0.20 -5.69 5.81
N PRO A 74 -0.74 -6.55 4.92
CA PRO A 74 -2.17 -6.82 4.91
C PRO A 74 -2.58 -7.46 6.23
N ALA A 75 -3.79 -7.17 6.69
CA ALA A 75 -4.29 -7.66 7.98
C ALA A 75 -4.57 -9.17 7.99
N VAL A 76 -4.76 -9.77 6.81
CA VAL A 76 -4.97 -11.19 6.59
C VAL A 76 -4.14 -11.65 5.40
N THR A 77 -3.59 -12.86 5.46
CA THR A 77 -2.64 -13.38 4.48
C THR A 77 -3.01 -14.72 3.87
N SER A 78 -4.10 -15.34 4.33
CA SER A 78 -4.53 -16.66 3.87
C SER A 78 -6.05 -16.73 3.68
N TRP A 79 -6.50 -17.70 2.88
CA TRP A 79 -7.93 -17.95 2.70
C TRP A 79 -8.57 -18.48 3.98
N GLU A 80 -7.82 -19.28 4.73
CA GLU A 80 -8.22 -19.84 6.02
C GLU A 80 -8.48 -18.72 7.04
N GLU A 81 -7.67 -17.66 7.06
CA GLU A 81 -7.92 -16.48 7.88
C GLU A 81 -9.17 -15.72 7.46
N VAL A 82 -9.35 -15.49 6.14
CA VAL A 82 -10.49 -14.75 5.58
C VAL A 82 -11.82 -15.47 5.84
N PHE A 83 -11.84 -16.80 5.72
CA PHE A 83 -13.03 -17.61 5.91
C PHE A 83 -13.19 -18.14 7.35
N SER A 84 -12.38 -17.67 8.30
CA SER A 84 -12.54 -18.03 9.71
C SER A 84 -13.76 -17.36 10.33
N ASP A 85 -14.42 -18.08 11.25
CA ASP A 85 -15.55 -17.53 12.02
C ASP A 85 -15.16 -16.23 12.75
N SER A 86 -13.95 -16.17 13.30
CA SER A 86 -13.45 -15.00 14.02
C SER A 86 -13.35 -13.77 13.12
N PHE A 87 -12.88 -13.93 11.88
CA PHE A 87 -12.82 -12.84 10.91
C PHE A 87 -14.22 -12.39 10.50
N VAL A 88 -15.10 -13.34 10.14
CA VAL A 88 -16.47 -13.05 9.69
C VAL A 88 -17.28 -12.37 10.80
N LEU A 89 -17.26 -12.89 12.02
CA LEU A 89 -17.95 -12.28 13.18
C LEU A 89 -17.38 -10.89 13.50
N GLY A 90 -16.07 -10.70 13.37
CA GLY A 90 -15.42 -9.40 13.53
C GLY A 90 -15.87 -8.38 12.47
N LEU A 91 -16.08 -8.83 11.23
CA LEU A 91 -16.60 -8.01 10.15
C LEU A 91 -18.06 -7.61 10.40
N LEU A 92 -18.92 -8.58 10.73
CA LEU A 92 -20.34 -8.36 11.04
C LEU A 92 -20.50 -7.28 12.13
N LYS A 93 -19.74 -7.42 13.22
CA LYS A 93 -19.71 -6.43 14.31
C LYS A 93 -19.30 -5.03 13.86
N ARG A 94 -18.35 -4.89 12.92
CA ARG A 94 -17.91 -3.58 12.39
C ARG A 94 -18.97 -2.90 11.53
N ILE A 95 -19.80 -3.68 10.84
CA ILE A 95 -20.87 -3.16 9.99
C ILE A 95 -22.23 -3.08 10.70
N GLY A 96 -22.28 -3.45 11.99
CA GLY A 96 -23.47 -3.30 12.84
C GLY A 96 -24.51 -4.41 12.67
N ILE A 97 -24.09 -5.59 12.19
CA ILE A 97 -24.89 -6.82 12.13
C ILE A 97 -24.40 -7.76 13.24
#